data_AF-A0ABD7MNR9-F1
#
_entry.id   AF-A0ABD7MNR9-F1
#
_cell.length_a   1.000
_cell.length_b   1.000
_cell.length_c   1.000
_cell.angle_alpha   90.00
_cell.angle_beta   90.00
_cell.angle_gamma   90.00
#
_symmetry.space_group_name_H-M   'P 1'
#
loop_
_entity.id
_entity.type
_entity.pdbx_description
1 polymer ?
#
loop_
_entity_poly.entity_id
_entity_poly.type
_entity_poly.pdbx_seq_one_letter_code
_entity_poly.pdbx_strand_id
1 'polypeptide(L)'
;MRIENAMVDSGKMYGSHKLFNTSVPGLYYTLLISNMWSAYGTVTNVSSPGIYIGDSAEQYFSWYNPSEDVLYWSCNNANSTRKYWAVGGIYQTLTIEFYTDTNFDPTVTQQIKLSSSSNYLYSFKAYGAGQGINEHSYFIKIDFDLLNVKLTNPTCFTAMLSGVMTPTY
;
A
#
# COMPACT_ATOMS: atom_id res chain seq x y z
N MET A 1 -6.92 4.01 13.02
CA MET A 1 -6.68 2.84 12.14
C MET A 1 -5.26 2.35 12.35
N ARG A 2 -5.07 1.06 12.57
CA ARG A 2 -3.76 0.40 12.57
C ARG A 2 -3.45 -0.13 11.17
N ILE A 3 -2.20 0.01 10.77
CA ILE A 3 -1.62 -0.62 9.58
C ILE A 3 -0.84 -1.85 10.06
N GLU A 4 -1.12 -2.99 9.44
CA GLU A 4 -0.41 -4.24 9.72
C GLU A 4 0.32 -4.70 8.47
N ASN A 5 1.66 -4.73 8.57
CA ASN A 5 2.54 -5.21 7.53
C ASN A 5 2.61 -6.74 7.54
N ALA A 6 2.51 -7.37 6.36
CA ALA A 6 2.75 -8.80 6.16
C ALA A 6 3.93 -9.08 5.20
N MET A 7 4.54 -8.04 4.63
CA MET A 7 5.69 -8.13 3.73
C MET A 7 6.90 -8.75 4.45
N VAL A 8 7.69 -9.54 3.71
CA VAL A 8 8.86 -10.24 4.27
C VAL A 8 10.05 -9.28 4.35
N ASP A 9 10.43 -8.92 5.57
CA ASP A 9 11.62 -8.09 5.84
C ASP A 9 12.88 -8.75 5.28
N SER A 10 13.70 -7.99 4.56
CA SER A 10 14.99 -8.45 4.03
C SER A 10 16.13 -8.36 5.05
N GLY A 11 15.91 -7.68 6.18
CA GLY A 11 16.94 -7.32 7.16
C GLY A 11 17.83 -6.16 6.71
N LYS A 12 17.50 -5.50 5.60
CA LYS A 12 18.26 -4.39 5.01
C LYS A 12 17.51 -3.07 5.10
N MET A 13 18.26 -1.98 4.98
CA MET A 13 17.72 -0.63 4.93
C MET A 13 18.37 0.19 3.82
N TYR A 14 17.61 1.13 3.26
CA TYR A 14 18.11 2.17 2.36
C TYR A 14 17.42 3.49 2.68
N GLY A 15 18.19 4.59 2.81
CA GLY A 15 17.61 5.90 3.09
C GLY A 15 16.72 5.95 4.36
N SER A 16 17.08 5.20 5.41
CA SER A 16 16.30 4.99 6.65
C SER A 16 15.01 4.15 6.53
N HIS A 17 14.72 3.62 5.35
CA HIS A 17 13.55 2.77 5.10
C HIS A 17 13.93 1.30 5.08
N LYS A 18 13.09 0.44 5.63
CA LYS A 18 13.27 -1.01 5.55
C LYS A 18 13.01 -1.49 4.13
N LEU A 19 13.84 -2.44 3.71
CA LEU A 19 13.71 -3.10 2.43
C LEU A 19 13.01 -4.44 2.61
N PHE A 20 12.05 -4.74 1.75
CA PHE A 20 11.30 -6.00 1.74
C PHE A 20 11.71 -6.88 0.55
N ASN A 21 11.65 -8.20 0.76
CA ASN A 21 12.06 -9.18 -0.24
C ASN A 21 11.07 -9.26 -1.41
N THR A 22 11.58 -9.47 -2.60
CA THR A 22 10.79 -9.93 -3.74
C THR A 22 11.05 -11.42 -4.01
N SER A 23 10.43 -11.98 -5.06
CA SER A 23 10.74 -13.31 -5.58
C SER A 23 12.09 -13.39 -6.32
N VAL A 24 12.72 -12.25 -6.62
CA VAL A 24 13.99 -12.17 -7.36
C VAL A 24 15.13 -11.98 -6.34
N PRO A 25 16.14 -12.87 -6.31
CA PRO A 25 17.31 -12.70 -5.46
C PRO A 25 17.98 -11.35 -5.70
N GLY A 26 18.39 -10.70 -4.60
CA GLY A 26 19.04 -9.40 -4.64
C GLY A 26 18.18 -8.22 -5.09
N LEU A 27 16.86 -8.43 -5.33
CA LEU A 27 15.90 -7.36 -5.59
C LEU A 27 14.99 -7.16 -4.38
N TYR A 28 14.95 -5.92 -3.92
CA TYR A 28 14.20 -5.47 -2.75
C TYR A 28 13.30 -4.30 -3.10
N TYR A 29 12.39 -3.95 -2.19
CA TYR A 29 11.54 -2.79 -2.38
C TYR A 29 11.17 -2.07 -1.08
N THR A 30 10.82 -0.79 -1.20
CA THR A 30 10.05 -0.05 -0.21
C THR A 30 8.62 0.13 -0.70
N LEU A 31 7.67 0.32 0.21
CA LEU A 31 6.27 0.60 -0.10
C LEU A 31 5.80 1.82 0.68
N LEU A 32 5.47 2.91 -0.02
CA LEU A 32 4.92 4.14 0.54
C LEU A 32 3.44 4.25 0.17
N ILE A 33 2.61 4.52 1.17
CA ILE A 33 1.22 4.97 0.95
C ILE A 33 1.12 6.48 1.18
N SER A 34 0.46 7.19 0.28
CA SER A 34 0.28 8.64 0.34
C SER A 34 -1.07 9.07 -0.21
N ASN A 35 -1.38 10.38 -0.14
CA ASN A 35 -2.63 10.97 -0.66
C ASN A 35 -3.89 10.20 -0.23
N MET A 36 -3.96 9.83 1.05
CA MET A 36 -5.05 9.03 1.57
C MET A 36 -6.32 9.86 1.74
N TRP A 37 -7.42 9.43 1.12
CA TRP A 37 -8.73 10.10 1.24
C TRP A 37 -9.89 9.09 1.20
N SER A 38 -11.06 9.53 1.65
CA SER A 38 -12.34 8.80 1.59
C SER A 38 -13.44 9.76 1.16
N ALA A 39 -14.62 9.24 0.82
CA ALA A 39 -15.71 10.07 0.32
C ALA A 39 -16.20 11.12 1.35
N TYR A 40 -17.03 12.05 0.86
CA TYR A 40 -17.63 13.13 1.66
C TYR A 40 -16.61 14.08 2.30
N GLY A 41 -15.44 14.23 1.66
CA GLY A 41 -14.35 15.10 2.09
C GLY A 41 -13.62 14.59 3.34
N THR A 42 -13.75 13.32 3.68
CA THR A 42 -13.05 12.71 4.82
C THR A 42 -11.54 12.68 4.56
N VAL A 43 -10.79 13.26 5.47
CA VAL A 43 -9.32 13.41 5.38
C VAL A 43 -8.61 12.57 6.44
N THR A 44 -7.30 12.39 6.29
CA THR A 44 -6.45 11.71 7.28
C THR A 44 -5.47 12.69 7.94
N ASN A 45 -4.90 12.30 9.08
CA ASN A 45 -3.72 12.97 9.62
C ASN A 45 -2.40 12.52 8.96
N VAL A 46 -2.46 11.76 7.85
CA VAL A 46 -1.25 11.35 7.14
C VAL A 46 -0.69 12.55 6.40
N SER A 47 0.46 13.05 6.86
CA SER A 47 1.18 14.14 6.22
C SER A 47 2.11 13.66 5.11
N SER A 48 2.59 14.60 4.28
CA SER A 48 3.68 14.34 3.33
C SER A 48 4.94 13.83 4.07
N PRO A 49 5.68 12.86 3.51
CA PRO A 49 5.48 12.20 2.22
C PRO A 49 4.43 11.07 2.23
N GLY A 50 3.98 10.64 3.41
CA GLY A 50 3.07 9.52 3.60
C GLY A 50 3.58 8.56 4.67
N ILE A 51 3.19 7.29 4.58
CA ILE A 51 3.63 6.23 5.50
C ILE A 51 4.36 5.15 4.70
N TYR A 52 5.64 4.95 4.99
CA TYR A 52 6.40 3.79 4.51
C TYR A 52 6.00 2.56 5.31
N ILE A 53 5.33 1.61 4.69
CA ILE A 53 4.76 0.46 5.38
C ILE A 53 5.85 -0.45 5.92
N GLY A 54 5.77 -0.79 7.21
CA GLY A 54 6.67 -1.73 7.88
C GLY A 54 7.95 -1.12 8.47
N ASP A 55 8.23 0.16 8.22
CA ASP A 55 9.34 0.89 8.87
C ASP A 55 9.24 0.84 10.40
N SER A 56 8.02 0.91 10.92
CA SER A 56 7.73 0.76 12.35
C SER A 56 6.91 -0.50 12.61
N ALA A 57 7.13 -1.13 13.77
CA ALA A 57 6.35 -2.31 14.21
C ALA A 57 4.86 -1.97 14.39
N GLU A 58 4.56 -0.73 14.76
CA GLU A 58 3.21 -0.22 14.83
C GLU A 58 3.09 1.07 14.04
N GLN A 59 2.06 1.15 13.20
CA GLN A 59 1.79 2.29 12.35
C GLN A 59 0.30 2.59 12.41
N TYR A 60 -0.03 3.87 12.61
CA TYR A 60 -1.39 4.30 12.81
C TYR A 60 -1.68 5.57 12.04
N PHE A 61 -2.95 5.73 11.67
CA PHE A 61 -3.50 6.99 11.18
C PHE A 61 -4.96 7.10 11.61
N SER A 62 -5.49 8.31 11.55
CA SER A 62 -6.86 8.63 11.93
C SER A 62 -7.58 9.30 10.78
N TRP A 63 -8.88 9.03 10.68
CA TRP A 63 -9.79 9.72 9.77
C TRP A 63 -10.46 10.86 10.51
N TYR A 64 -10.71 11.95 9.78
CA TYR A 64 -11.40 13.13 10.27
C TYR A 64 -12.48 13.51 9.27
N ASN A 65 -13.69 13.72 9.80
CA ASN A 65 -14.78 14.26 9.00
C ASN A 65 -14.59 15.77 8.83
N PRO A 66 -14.81 16.30 7.62
CA PRO A 66 -14.48 17.69 7.33
C PRO A 66 -15.53 18.68 7.84
N SER A 67 -16.78 18.26 8.10
CA SER A 67 -17.86 19.16 8.51
C SER A 67 -18.91 18.54 9.42
N GLU A 68 -19.51 19.40 10.25
CA GLU A 68 -20.61 19.07 11.16
C GLU A 68 -21.89 18.67 10.40
N ASP A 69 -22.15 19.30 9.25
CA ASP A 69 -23.30 18.97 8.40
C ASP A 69 -23.26 17.53 7.88
N VAL A 70 -22.07 17.08 7.44
CA VAL A 70 -21.87 15.69 7.01
C VAL A 70 -22.10 14.74 8.19
N LEU A 71 -21.62 15.09 9.39
CA LEU A 71 -21.85 14.29 10.60
C LEU A 71 -23.34 14.17 10.94
N TYR A 72 -24.09 15.27 10.97
CA TYR A 72 -25.53 15.24 11.24
C TYR A 72 -26.30 14.45 10.18
N TRP A 73 -26.01 14.69 8.90
CA TRP A 73 -26.65 13.95 7.83
C TRP A 73 -26.35 12.45 7.93
N SER A 74 -25.10 12.09 8.23
CA SER A 74 -24.69 10.69 8.43
C SER A 74 -25.42 10.03 9.59
N CYS A 75 -25.55 10.73 10.73
CA CYS A 75 -26.31 10.25 11.89
C CYS A 75 -27.79 10.05 11.57
N ASN A 76 -28.40 10.97 10.84
CA ASN A 76 -29.82 10.92 10.47
C ASN A 76 -30.12 9.81 9.44
N ASN A 77 -29.15 9.44 8.62
CA ASN A 77 -29.27 8.41 7.58
C ASN A 77 -28.60 7.08 7.97
N ALA A 78 -28.04 6.99 9.18
CA ALA A 78 -27.50 5.74 9.69
C ALA A 78 -28.64 4.73 9.81
N ASN A 79 -28.44 3.52 9.29
CA ASN A 79 -29.48 2.48 9.30
C ASN A 79 -30.00 2.25 10.73
N SER A 80 -31.30 2.39 10.92
CA SER A 80 -31.97 2.43 12.23
C SER A 80 -31.75 1.18 13.09
N THR A 81 -31.36 0.04 12.49
CA THR A 81 -31.07 -1.20 13.23
C THR A 81 -29.65 -1.31 13.77
N ARG A 82 -28.68 -0.51 13.27
CA ARG A 82 -27.26 -0.60 13.71
C ARG A 82 -26.57 0.74 13.96
N LYS A 83 -27.19 1.88 13.60
CA LYS A 83 -26.70 3.26 13.83
C LYS A 83 -25.26 3.53 13.32
N TYR A 84 -24.82 2.85 12.28
CA TYR A 84 -23.56 3.16 11.58
C TYR A 84 -23.86 3.60 10.14
N TRP A 85 -23.08 4.56 9.65
CA TRP A 85 -23.12 5.02 8.27
C TRP A 85 -21.77 4.79 7.60
N ALA A 86 -21.79 4.21 6.40
CA ALA A 86 -20.58 3.93 5.65
C ALA A 86 -20.13 5.18 4.91
N VAL A 87 -18.98 5.72 5.31
CA VAL A 87 -18.38 6.95 4.73
C VAL A 87 -17.71 6.67 3.37
N GLY A 88 -17.54 5.40 2.98
CA GLY A 88 -16.90 4.99 1.73
C GLY A 88 -15.73 4.03 1.95
N GLY A 89 -14.84 3.96 0.95
CA GLY A 89 -13.61 3.16 0.98
C GLY A 89 -12.37 4.00 1.22
N ILE A 90 -11.22 3.34 1.33
CA ILE A 90 -9.91 3.99 1.46
C ILE A 90 -9.30 4.11 0.07
N TYR A 91 -9.14 5.35 -0.41
CA TYR A 91 -8.30 5.63 -1.56
C TYR A 91 -6.90 6.05 -1.10
N GLN A 92 -5.88 5.62 -1.82
CA GLN A 92 -4.48 5.95 -1.54
C GLN A 92 -3.65 5.87 -2.83
N THR A 93 -2.56 6.63 -2.87
CA THR A 93 -1.48 6.43 -3.84
C THR A 93 -0.50 5.41 -3.27
N LEU A 94 -0.11 4.44 -4.10
CA LEU A 94 0.94 3.47 -3.80
C LEU A 94 2.20 3.81 -4.59
N THR A 95 3.31 4.02 -3.88
CA THR A 95 4.62 4.20 -4.47
C THR A 95 5.51 3.04 -4.06
N ILE A 96 6.07 2.35 -5.06
CA ILE A 96 6.97 1.21 -4.87
C ILE A 96 8.29 1.61 -5.50
N GLU A 97 9.36 1.53 -4.73
CA GLU A 97 10.71 1.76 -5.23
C GLU A 97 11.50 0.48 -5.09
N PHE A 98 12.22 0.11 -6.15
CA PHE A 98 13.01 -1.11 -6.21
C PHE A 98 14.49 -0.82 -6.02
N TYR A 99 15.16 -1.74 -5.32
CA TYR A 99 16.56 -1.66 -4.95
C TYR A 99 17.26 -2.96 -5.29
N THR A 100 18.48 -2.88 -5.81
CA THR A 100 19.30 -4.06 -6.14
C THR A 100 20.58 -4.08 -5.31
N ASP A 101 21.11 -5.27 -5.03
CA ASP A 101 22.43 -5.45 -4.44
C ASP A 101 23.35 -6.29 -5.34
N THR A 102 24.53 -6.66 -4.83
CA THR A 102 25.51 -7.49 -5.56
C THR A 102 25.03 -8.91 -5.87
N ASN A 103 23.95 -9.37 -5.24
CA ASN A 103 23.34 -10.67 -5.47
C ASN A 103 22.14 -10.60 -6.41
N PHE A 104 21.92 -9.44 -7.04
CA PHE A 104 20.86 -9.26 -8.01
C PHE A 104 21.11 -10.11 -9.25
N ASP A 105 20.35 -11.19 -9.38
CA ASP A 105 20.48 -12.19 -10.43
C ASP A 105 19.12 -12.50 -11.07
N PRO A 106 18.60 -11.62 -11.94
CA PRO A 106 17.31 -11.81 -12.56
C PRO A 106 17.40 -12.79 -13.74
N THR A 107 16.43 -13.69 -13.83
CA THR A 107 16.26 -14.52 -15.04
C THR A 107 15.48 -13.75 -16.11
N VAL A 108 15.74 -14.04 -17.40
CA VAL A 108 15.34 -13.23 -18.57
C VAL A 108 13.81 -13.05 -18.76
N THR A 109 12.98 -13.67 -17.92
CA THR A 109 11.51 -13.57 -18.00
C THR A 109 10.81 -13.56 -16.63
N GLN A 110 11.53 -13.28 -15.54
CA GLN A 110 10.95 -13.40 -14.21
C GLN A 110 9.88 -12.33 -13.95
N GLN A 111 8.69 -12.80 -13.60
CA GLN A 111 7.67 -11.96 -13.00
C GLN A 111 8.05 -11.66 -11.55
N ILE A 112 8.17 -10.38 -11.22
CA ILE A 112 8.44 -9.94 -9.86
C ILE A 112 7.17 -10.17 -9.02
N LYS A 113 7.32 -10.87 -7.90
CA LYS A 113 6.31 -10.95 -6.85
C LYS A 113 6.86 -10.28 -5.60
N LEU A 114 6.02 -9.53 -4.91
CA LEU A 114 6.36 -8.94 -3.62
C LEU A 114 6.13 -10.02 -2.55
N SER A 115 7.17 -10.38 -1.80
CA SER A 115 7.10 -11.51 -0.88
C SER A 115 6.31 -11.13 0.38
N SER A 116 5.35 -11.98 0.74
CA SER A 116 4.52 -11.81 1.94
C SER A 116 4.46 -13.10 2.75
N SER A 117 4.32 -12.94 4.07
CA SER A 117 3.98 -14.00 5.02
C SER A 117 2.48 -14.34 5.05
N SER A 118 1.68 -13.64 4.27
CA SER A 118 0.21 -13.79 4.17
C SER A 118 -0.26 -13.70 2.71
N ASN A 119 -1.56 -13.81 2.48
CA ASN A 119 -2.18 -13.60 1.16
C ASN A 119 -2.51 -12.11 0.87
N TYR A 120 -1.76 -11.18 1.47
CA TYR A 120 -1.86 -9.73 1.31
C TYR A 120 -0.53 -9.11 1.72
N LEU A 121 -0.23 -7.89 1.26
CA LEU A 121 1.02 -7.18 1.60
C LEU A 121 0.90 -6.41 2.91
N TYR A 122 -0.22 -5.71 3.08
CA TYR A 122 -0.55 -5.02 4.31
C TYR A 122 -2.06 -4.90 4.48
N SER A 123 -2.50 -4.54 5.67
CA SER A 123 -3.92 -4.37 5.94
C SER A 123 -4.20 -3.18 6.85
N PHE A 124 -5.44 -2.70 6.78
CA PHE A 124 -5.98 -1.73 7.71
C PHE A 124 -6.97 -2.40 8.65
N LYS A 125 -6.87 -2.07 9.94
CA LYS A 125 -7.79 -2.55 10.97
C LYS A 125 -8.10 -1.46 11.98
N ALA A 126 -9.36 -1.35 12.40
CA ALA A 126 -9.73 -0.53 13.55
C ALA A 126 -9.84 -1.42 14.78
N TYR A 127 -8.87 -1.34 15.69
CA TYR A 127 -8.98 -1.94 17.01
C TYR A 127 -9.65 -0.97 17.98
N GLY A 128 -10.50 -1.46 18.87
CA GLY A 128 -11.13 -0.64 19.89
C GLY A 128 -12.02 0.47 19.31
N ALA A 129 -12.67 0.24 18.19
CA ALA A 129 -13.55 1.20 17.51
C ALA A 129 -14.82 1.55 18.30
N GLY A 130 -15.11 0.83 19.38
CA GLY A 130 -16.23 1.08 20.29
C GLY A 130 -17.23 -0.07 20.34
N GLN A 131 -18.11 -0.03 21.34
CA GLN A 131 -19.18 -1.01 21.51
C GLN A 131 -20.12 -1.00 20.30
N GLY A 132 -20.41 -2.18 19.76
CA GLY A 132 -21.20 -2.40 18.53
C GLY A 132 -20.48 -2.10 17.20
N ILE A 133 -19.34 -1.40 17.20
CA ILE A 133 -18.53 -1.19 15.99
C ILE A 133 -17.46 -2.28 15.87
N ASN A 134 -16.90 -2.72 17.00
CA ASN A 134 -15.83 -3.73 17.02
C ASN A 134 -16.21 -5.02 16.28
N GLU A 135 -17.47 -5.46 16.38
CA GLU A 135 -18.02 -6.64 15.69
C GLU A 135 -18.20 -6.45 14.17
N HIS A 136 -18.07 -5.22 13.69
CA HIS A 136 -18.18 -4.84 12.29
C HIS A 136 -16.87 -4.24 11.73
N SER A 137 -15.83 -4.13 12.55
CA SER A 137 -14.51 -3.80 12.07
C SER A 137 -13.89 -5.04 11.47
N TYR A 138 -13.74 -5.07 10.15
CA TYR A 138 -13.03 -6.13 9.43
C TYR A 138 -11.69 -5.61 8.91
N PHE A 139 -10.83 -6.55 8.49
CA PHE A 139 -9.58 -6.19 7.82
C PHE A 139 -9.88 -5.72 6.41
N ILE A 140 -9.33 -4.56 6.03
CA ILE A 140 -9.18 -4.18 4.64
C ILE A 140 -7.78 -4.63 4.23
N LYS A 141 -7.71 -5.75 3.50
CA LYS A 141 -6.46 -6.35 3.05
C LYS A 141 -6.08 -5.82 1.68
N ILE A 142 -4.85 -5.35 1.54
CA ILE A 142 -4.33 -4.82 0.30
C ILE A 142 -3.32 -5.81 -0.27
N ASP A 143 -3.63 -6.28 -1.46
CA ASP A 143 -2.77 -7.14 -2.26
C ASP A 143 -2.80 -6.63 -3.71
N PHE A 144 -1.67 -6.66 -4.39
CA PHE A 144 -1.60 -6.32 -5.80
C PHE A 144 -0.44 -7.07 -6.45
N ASP A 145 -0.71 -7.57 -7.65
CA ASP A 145 0.27 -8.27 -8.45
C ASP A 145 0.92 -7.35 -9.48
N LEU A 146 2.23 -7.46 -9.63
CA LEU A 146 3.01 -6.76 -10.66
C LEU A 146 2.98 -7.52 -12.00
N LEU A 147 1.80 -7.94 -12.45
CA LEU A 147 1.60 -8.88 -13.58
C LEU A 147 2.36 -8.50 -14.87
N ASN A 148 2.62 -7.21 -15.08
CA ASN A 148 3.27 -6.68 -16.29
C ASN A 148 4.67 -6.08 -16.04
N VAL A 149 5.21 -6.17 -14.83
CA VAL A 149 6.59 -5.71 -14.56
C VAL A 149 7.53 -6.90 -14.72
N LYS A 150 8.20 -6.93 -15.87
CA LYS A 150 9.23 -7.94 -16.18
C LYS A 150 10.61 -7.30 -16.12
N LEU A 151 11.55 -8.00 -15.48
CA LEU A 151 12.95 -7.63 -15.58
C LEU A 151 13.51 -8.21 -16.88
N THR A 152 13.95 -7.34 -17.77
CA THR A 152 14.76 -7.71 -18.92
C THR A 152 16.20 -7.35 -18.61
N ASN A 153 17.07 -8.35 -18.52
CA ASN A 153 18.48 -8.10 -18.25
C ASN A 153 19.08 -7.23 -19.37
N PRO A 154 19.82 -6.15 -19.04
CA PRO A 154 20.81 -5.61 -19.97
C PRO A 154 21.74 -6.76 -20.34
N THR A 155 21.87 -7.07 -21.63
CA THR A 155 23.00 -7.87 -22.11
C THR A 155 24.26 -7.07 -21.82
N CYS A 156 24.93 -7.38 -20.71
CA CYS A 156 26.27 -6.94 -20.28
C CYS A 156 26.70 -5.52 -20.73
N PHE A 157 26.78 -4.60 -19.75
CA PHE A 157 27.31 -3.23 -19.85
C PHE A 157 26.51 -2.28 -20.77
N THR A 158 25.79 -1.35 -20.13
CA THR A 158 24.94 -0.30 -20.72
C THR A 158 23.74 -0.81 -21.53
N ALA A 159 22.53 -0.77 -20.95
CA ALA A 159 21.30 -0.86 -21.74
C ALA A 159 20.60 0.50 -21.75
N MET A 160 20.51 1.07 -22.95
CA MET A 160 19.78 2.26 -23.33
C MET A 160 18.27 1.94 -23.41
N LEU A 161 17.43 2.84 -22.90
CA LEU A 161 15.98 2.81 -23.11
C LEU A 161 15.69 3.07 -24.59
N SER A 162 15.08 2.09 -25.27
CA SER A 162 14.68 2.19 -26.68
C SER A 162 13.24 1.74 -26.82
N GLY A 163 12.42 2.59 -27.44
CA GLY A 163 11.05 2.29 -27.84
C GLY A 163 10.84 2.78 -29.26
N VAL A 164 10.25 1.92 -30.11
CA VAL A 164 9.77 2.30 -31.44
C VAL A 164 8.26 2.51 -31.34
N MET A 165 7.77 3.68 -31.73
CA MET A 165 6.37 3.78 -32.18
C MET A 165 6.35 3.59 -33.70
N THR A 166 5.63 2.54 -34.11
CA THR A 166 5.52 1.99 -35.47
C THR A 166 4.62 2.81 -36.43
N PRO A 167 4.73 2.59 -37.76
CA PRO A 167 4.58 3.62 -38.79
C PRO A 167 3.34 3.48 -39.70
N THR A 168 3.25 4.37 -40.71
CA THR A 168 2.50 4.32 -42.00
C THR A 168 0.98 4.54 -41.96
N TYR A 169 0.33 5.37 -42.81
CA TYR A 169 0.70 6.14 -44.01
C TYR A 169 0.39 7.63 -43.84
#